data_AF-A0A9X3CIV0-F1
#
_entry.id   AF-A0A9X3CIV0-F1
#
_cell.length_a   1.000
_cell.length_b   1.000
_cell.length_c   1.000
_cell.angle_alpha   90.00
_cell.angle_beta   90.00
_cell.angle_gamma   90.00
#
_symmetry.space_group_name_H-M   'P 1'
#
loop_
_entity.id
_entity.type
_entity.pdbx_description
1 polymer ?
#
loop_
_entity_poly.entity_id
_entity_poly.type
_entity_poly.pdbx_seq_one_letter_code
_entity_poly.pdbx_strand_id
1 'polypeptide(L)'
;MKQIRLLCRTAHTYGFHKNKTGFDKHNFRLDELAPEERNYSPELSPNNVIYRQGKPVEPSQLTDLLAEIEADQHNKLKQVKGGMSDKYVGELNLARSKSKSKLKKWVENASNPLERDFFNELLAKVGIDKIHAKTELKRLSSFGKIKRYNNKKKTIHKLEECNKLLTVNDNGSMSLKVISSEKIFKIPDKHGISISAEDWNRLIDQFHNKFYSDYDAYYTAIHLDEKAENPHAHHRLSGYNNTTRQFDLPDHELNLVRKLYNKPDLFSSKKWSKLSPDEVEQ
;
A
#
# COMPACT_ATOMS: atom_id res chain seq x y z
N MET A 1 -12.88 21.53 -32.98
CA MET A 1 -12.06 21.40 -31.76
C MET A 1 -11.15 20.18 -31.95
N LYS A 2 -9.81 20.32 -31.93
CA LYS A 2 -8.90 19.17 -32.07
C LYS A 2 -8.88 18.42 -30.74
N GLN A 3 -9.23 17.14 -30.75
CA GLN A 3 -9.14 16.30 -29.57
C GLN A 3 -7.67 15.90 -29.34
N ILE A 4 -7.08 16.39 -28.25
CA ILE A 4 -5.73 16.01 -27.83
C ILE A 4 -5.86 14.79 -26.92
N ARG A 5 -5.07 13.75 -27.18
CA ARG A 5 -5.01 12.57 -26.31
C ARG A 5 -3.80 12.69 -25.41
N LEU A 6 -4.03 12.51 -24.12
CA LEU A 6 -2.99 12.38 -23.12
C LEU A 6 -2.70 10.90 -22.89
N LEU A 7 -1.44 10.49 -22.98
CA LEU A 7 -1.02 9.19 -22.49
C LEU A 7 -0.80 9.29 -20.99
N CYS A 8 -1.34 8.35 -20.21
CA CYS A 8 -1.00 8.17 -18.80
C CYS A 8 -0.55 6.72 -18.60
N ARG A 9 0.70 6.52 -18.19
CA ARG A 9 1.23 5.21 -17.78
C ARG A 9 1.42 5.20 -16.28
N THR A 10 1.04 4.12 -15.62
CA THR A 10 1.24 3.96 -14.18
C THR A 10 2.32 2.93 -13.91
N ALA A 11 3.22 3.22 -12.98
CA ALA A 11 4.22 2.30 -12.45
C ALA A 11 4.08 2.24 -10.92
N HIS A 12 4.01 1.02 -10.36
CA HIS A 12 3.83 0.82 -8.93
C HIS A 12 5.13 0.36 -8.26
N THR A 13 5.40 0.89 -7.07
CA THR A 13 6.44 0.41 -6.17
C THR A 13 5.81 -0.43 -5.08
N TYR A 14 6.19 -1.71 -4.97
CA TYR A 14 5.67 -2.60 -3.93
C TYR A 14 6.61 -2.75 -2.73
N GLY A 15 6.02 -3.10 -1.58
CA GLY A 15 6.69 -3.07 -0.27
C GLY A 15 7.89 -4.00 -0.06
N PHE A 16 8.26 -4.91 -0.97
CA PHE A 16 9.46 -5.76 -0.82
C PHE A 16 10.33 -5.98 -2.07
N HIS A 17 10.04 -5.34 -3.21
CA HIS A 17 11.01 -5.40 -4.33
C HIS A 17 12.26 -4.62 -3.94
N LYS A 18 13.47 -5.16 -4.11
CA LYS A 18 14.71 -4.51 -3.64
C LYS A 18 15.17 -3.32 -4.50
N ASN A 19 14.61 -3.13 -5.70
CA ASN A 19 15.01 -2.09 -6.66
C ASN A 19 14.20 -0.78 -6.50
N LYS A 20 13.81 -0.42 -5.27
CA LYS A 20 12.72 0.56 -5.00
C LYS A 20 13.00 2.02 -5.34
N THR A 21 14.25 2.42 -5.50
CA THR A 21 14.65 3.84 -5.53
C THR A 21 15.03 4.33 -6.92
N GLY A 22 14.88 3.49 -7.95
CA GLY A 22 15.23 3.86 -9.33
C GLY A 22 14.45 5.07 -9.82
N PHE A 23 13.13 5.12 -9.61
CA PHE A 23 12.29 6.21 -10.11
C PHE A 23 12.65 7.56 -9.53
N ASP A 24 12.78 7.67 -8.21
CA ASP A 24 12.99 8.98 -7.57
C ASP A 24 14.39 9.53 -7.88
N LYS A 25 15.43 8.67 -7.85
CA LYS A 25 16.78 9.07 -8.28
C LYS A 25 16.82 9.45 -9.76
N HIS A 26 16.21 8.64 -10.62
CA HIS A 26 16.14 8.93 -12.04
C HIS A 26 15.41 10.24 -12.32
N ASN A 27 14.25 10.45 -11.70
CA ASN A 27 13.45 11.66 -11.91
C ASN A 27 14.16 12.93 -11.47
N PHE A 28 15.01 12.83 -10.44
CA PHE A 28 15.82 13.93 -9.93
C PHE A 28 17.20 14.02 -10.59
N ARG A 29 17.53 13.10 -11.53
CA ARG A 29 18.86 12.96 -12.15
C ARG A 29 19.99 12.82 -11.12
N LEU A 30 19.69 12.07 -10.05
CA LEU A 30 20.62 11.68 -8.97
C LEU A 30 21.12 10.24 -9.13
N ASP A 31 20.78 9.58 -10.24
CA ASP A 31 21.26 8.26 -10.61
C ASP A 31 22.67 8.34 -11.23
N GLU A 32 23.51 7.37 -10.87
CA GLU A 32 24.86 7.22 -11.44
C GLU A 32 24.78 6.27 -12.63
N LEU A 33 24.35 6.79 -13.79
CA LEU A 33 24.27 6.03 -15.04
C LEU A 33 25.52 6.22 -15.91
N ALA A 34 26.01 5.12 -16.48
CA ALA A 34 27.03 5.17 -17.53
C ALA A 34 26.48 5.91 -18.77
N PRO A 35 27.32 6.60 -19.57
CA PRO A 35 26.85 7.38 -20.72
C PRO A 35 25.94 6.60 -21.68
N GLU A 36 26.22 5.32 -21.91
CA GLU A 36 25.46 4.41 -22.76
C GLU A 36 24.10 3.98 -22.19
N GLU A 37 23.88 4.15 -20.88
CA GLU A 37 22.64 3.81 -20.19
C GLU A 37 21.67 5.00 -20.12
N ARG A 38 22.13 6.21 -20.48
CA ARG A 38 21.34 7.44 -20.41
C ARG A 38 20.36 7.52 -21.57
N ASN A 39 19.09 7.69 -21.23
CA ASN A 39 18.00 7.99 -22.17
C ASN A 39 17.69 9.50 -22.24
N TYR A 40 18.55 10.35 -21.70
CA TYR A 40 18.40 11.81 -21.63
C TYR A 40 19.72 12.53 -21.95
N SER A 41 19.62 13.81 -22.29
CA SER A 41 20.73 14.74 -22.56
C SER A 41 21.18 15.45 -21.27
N PRO A 42 22.34 15.14 -20.68
CA PRO A 42 22.80 15.74 -19.42
C PRO A 42 22.92 17.26 -19.46
N GLU A 43 23.25 17.82 -20.63
CA GLU A 43 23.34 19.26 -20.87
C GLU A 43 21.98 19.97 -20.80
N LEU A 44 20.88 19.23 -21.00
CA LEU A 44 19.52 19.75 -20.92
C LEU A 44 18.88 19.49 -19.56
N SER A 45 19.41 18.58 -18.74
CA SER A 45 18.89 18.26 -17.41
C SER A 45 18.74 19.47 -16.46
N PRO A 46 19.56 20.54 -16.53
CA PRO A 46 19.32 21.76 -15.76
C PRO A 46 17.98 22.44 -16.05
N ASN A 47 17.34 22.14 -17.19
CA ASN A 47 16.02 22.66 -17.53
C ASN A 47 14.88 21.87 -16.87
N ASN A 48 15.13 20.68 -16.33
CA ASN A 48 14.09 19.90 -15.66
C ASN A 48 13.57 20.66 -14.44
N VAL A 49 12.26 20.52 -14.18
CA VAL A 49 11.62 21.22 -13.06
C VAL A 49 10.93 20.21 -12.16
N ILE A 50 11.26 20.24 -10.87
CA ILE A 50 10.59 19.43 -9.85
C ILE A 50 9.66 20.34 -9.07
N TYR A 51 8.38 19.98 -9.00
CA TYR A 51 7.38 20.67 -8.19
C TYR A 51 7.01 19.84 -6.97
N ARG A 52 6.88 20.51 -5.82
CA ARG A 52 6.30 19.96 -4.60
C ARG A 52 5.27 20.94 -4.07
N GLN A 53 4.04 20.48 -3.85
CA GLN A 53 2.93 21.32 -3.37
C GLN A 53 2.75 22.59 -4.22
N GLY A 54 2.87 22.45 -5.55
CA GLY A 54 2.70 23.54 -6.51
C GLY A 54 3.89 24.50 -6.63
N LYS A 55 4.97 24.31 -5.86
CA LYS A 55 6.17 25.17 -5.90
C LYS A 55 7.37 24.44 -6.50
N PRO A 56 8.22 25.10 -7.29
CA PRO A 56 9.46 24.51 -7.75
C PRO A 56 10.39 24.22 -6.55
N VAL A 57 11.12 23.11 -6.65
CA VAL A 57 12.14 22.68 -5.68
C VAL A 57 13.50 22.96 -6.29
N GLU A 58 14.37 23.62 -5.52
CA GLU A 58 15.71 23.94 -6.00
C GLU A 58 16.57 22.67 -6.13
N PRO A 59 17.47 22.57 -7.13
CA PRO A 59 18.33 21.40 -7.32
C PRO A 59 19.11 20.99 -6.07
N SER A 60 19.53 21.96 -5.25
CA SER A 60 20.26 21.73 -4.00
C SER A 60 19.44 20.99 -2.92
N GLN A 61 18.11 20.95 -3.06
CA GLN A 61 17.18 20.36 -2.10
C GLN A 61 16.73 18.94 -2.48
N LEU A 62 17.10 18.45 -3.67
CA LEU A 62 16.58 17.18 -4.20
C LEU A 62 17.02 15.96 -3.39
N THR A 63 18.24 15.97 -2.86
CA THR A 63 18.75 14.90 -1.98
C THR A 63 17.96 14.85 -0.66
N ASP A 64 17.68 16.00 -0.07
CA ASP A 64 16.90 16.08 1.18
C ASP A 64 15.45 15.67 0.94
N LEU A 65 14.85 16.10 -0.18
CA LEU A 65 13.52 15.67 -0.60
C LEU A 65 13.43 14.15 -0.76
N LEU A 66 14.43 13.52 -1.38
CA LEU A 66 14.49 12.07 -1.51
C LEU A 66 14.50 11.38 -0.14
N ALA A 67 15.34 11.86 0.79
CA ALA A 67 15.41 11.32 2.14
C ALA A 67 14.09 11.48 2.92
N GLU A 68 13.41 12.63 2.76
CA GLU A 68 12.09 12.87 3.36
C GLU A 68 11.04 11.88 2.85
N ILE A 69 11.00 11.61 1.54
CA ILE A 69 10.06 10.66 0.94
C ILE A 69 10.33 9.24 1.46
N GLU A 70 11.59 8.83 1.54
CA GLU A 70 11.97 7.52 2.09
C GLU A 70 11.57 7.38 3.57
N ALA A 71 11.79 8.43 4.36
CA ALA A 71 11.39 8.46 5.77
C ALA A 71 9.88 8.39 5.96
N ASP A 72 9.10 9.16 5.17
CA ASP A 72 7.64 9.11 5.19
C ASP A 72 7.09 7.72 4.84
N GLN A 73 7.61 7.11 3.77
CA GLN A 73 7.23 5.74 3.39
C GLN A 73 7.52 4.75 4.52
N HIS A 74 8.69 4.85 5.15
CA HIS A 74 9.03 3.99 6.29
C HIS A 74 8.09 4.20 7.49
N ASN A 75 7.75 5.44 7.80
CA ASN A 75 6.84 5.78 8.90
C ASN A 75 5.43 5.24 8.65
N LYS A 76 4.89 5.41 7.44
CA LYS A 76 3.57 4.87 7.05
C LYS A 76 3.53 3.35 7.10
N LEU A 77 4.61 2.68 6.66
CA LEU A 77 4.78 1.23 6.79
C LEU A 77 4.73 0.78 8.25
N LYS A 78 5.43 1.49 9.14
CA LYS A 78 5.42 1.20 10.57
C LYS A 78 4.03 1.46 11.19
N GLN A 79 3.34 2.50 10.77
CA GLN A 79 2.01 2.86 11.26
C GLN A 79 0.97 1.79 10.94
N VAL A 80 0.92 1.27 9.70
CA VAL A 80 -0.06 0.23 9.32
C VAL A 80 0.13 -1.08 10.11
N LYS A 81 1.35 -1.32 10.62
CA LYS A 81 1.70 -2.47 11.48
C LYS A 81 1.53 -2.19 12.97
N GLY A 82 0.85 -1.10 13.35
CA GLY A 82 0.63 -0.75 14.75
C GLY A 82 1.94 -0.48 15.51
N GLY A 83 2.98 0.01 14.82
CA GLY A 83 4.29 0.27 15.39
C GLY A 83 5.22 -0.94 15.50
N MET A 84 4.75 -2.14 15.13
CA MET A 84 5.49 -3.39 15.23
C MET A 84 6.34 -3.66 13.98
N SER A 85 7.39 -4.47 14.13
CA SER A 85 8.19 -4.96 12.99
C SER A 85 7.43 -6.03 12.21
N ASP A 86 7.72 -6.14 10.91
CA ASP A 86 7.11 -7.16 10.04
C ASP A 86 7.36 -8.58 10.54
N LYS A 87 8.59 -8.86 11.02
CA LYS A 87 8.93 -10.16 11.60
C LYS A 87 8.02 -10.50 12.78
N TYR A 88 7.81 -9.54 13.68
CA TYR A 88 6.98 -9.75 14.87
C TYR A 88 5.49 -9.92 14.51
N VAL A 89 4.98 -9.12 13.57
CA VAL A 89 3.60 -9.30 13.04
C VAL A 89 3.44 -10.66 12.36
N GLY A 90 4.45 -11.13 11.62
CA GLY A 90 4.48 -12.47 11.03
C GLY A 90 4.44 -13.59 12.06
N GLU A 91 5.24 -13.50 13.12
CA GLU A 91 5.26 -14.45 14.24
C GLU A 91 3.92 -14.52 14.97
N LEU A 92 3.30 -13.36 15.25
CA LEU A 92 1.98 -13.27 15.85
C LEU A 92 0.90 -13.87 14.95
N ASN A 93 0.95 -13.60 13.64
CA ASN A 93 0.00 -14.19 12.67
C ASN A 93 0.12 -15.71 12.61
N LEU A 94 1.35 -16.24 12.59
CA LEU A 94 1.59 -17.68 12.63
C LEU A 94 1.08 -18.30 13.95
N ALA A 95 1.33 -17.65 15.08
CA ALA A 95 0.84 -18.07 16.38
C ALA A 95 -0.70 -18.10 16.43
N ARG A 96 -1.36 -17.03 15.94
CA ARG A 96 -2.82 -16.94 15.82
C ARG A 96 -3.39 -18.07 14.97
N SER A 97 -2.81 -18.33 13.80
CA SER A 97 -3.25 -19.42 12.90
C SER A 97 -3.10 -20.80 13.54
N LYS A 98 -1.96 -21.08 14.18
CA LYS A 98 -1.72 -22.34 14.91
C LYS A 98 -2.70 -22.52 16.07
N SER A 99 -2.96 -21.46 16.84
CA SER A 99 -3.93 -21.47 17.94
C SER A 99 -5.36 -21.69 17.42
N LYS A 100 -5.76 -21.01 16.34
CA LYS A 100 -7.05 -21.19 15.68
C LYS A 100 -7.26 -22.64 15.23
N SER A 101 -6.24 -23.26 14.63
CA SER A 101 -6.29 -24.68 14.25
C SER A 101 -6.47 -25.61 15.45
N LYS A 102 -5.80 -25.33 16.58
CA LYS A 102 -5.98 -26.10 17.83
C LYS A 102 -7.40 -25.97 18.38
N LEU A 103 -7.96 -24.75 18.40
CA LEU A 103 -9.33 -24.52 18.86
C LEU A 103 -10.33 -25.33 18.03
N LYS A 104 -10.23 -25.30 16.69
CA LYS A 104 -11.07 -26.11 15.80
C LYS A 104 -11.00 -27.60 16.15
N LYS A 105 -9.78 -28.13 16.29
CA LYS A 105 -9.60 -29.54 16.70
C LYS A 105 -10.21 -29.85 18.07
N TRP A 106 -10.20 -28.91 19.02
CA TRP A 106 -10.82 -29.13 20.33
C TRP A 106 -12.33 -29.07 20.28
N VAL A 107 -12.92 -28.21 19.43
CA VAL A 107 -14.36 -28.22 19.16
C VAL A 107 -14.79 -29.56 18.58
N GLU A 108 -14.09 -30.05 17.54
CA GLU A 108 -14.40 -31.31 16.85
C GLU A 108 -14.28 -32.53 17.77
N ASN A 109 -13.31 -32.53 18.69
CA ASN A 109 -13.01 -33.67 19.56
C ASN A 109 -13.53 -33.52 21.00
N ALA A 110 -14.31 -32.48 21.30
CA ALA A 110 -14.84 -32.24 22.64
C ALA A 110 -15.98 -33.21 22.95
N SER A 111 -15.76 -34.08 23.94
CA SER A 111 -16.79 -34.95 24.49
C SER A 111 -17.71 -34.22 25.50
N ASN A 112 -17.26 -33.10 26.06
CA ASN A 112 -18.04 -32.27 26.97
C ASN A 112 -18.68 -31.10 26.18
N PRO A 113 -20.03 -30.99 26.12
CA PRO A 113 -20.72 -29.89 25.46
C PRO A 113 -20.28 -28.50 25.93
N LEU A 114 -20.05 -28.31 27.24
CA LEU A 114 -19.60 -27.03 27.80
C LEU A 114 -18.21 -26.61 27.28
N GLU A 115 -17.29 -27.57 27.14
CA GLU A 115 -15.98 -27.30 26.55
C GLU A 115 -16.09 -26.96 25.06
N ARG A 116 -16.95 -27.68 24.33
CA ARG A 116 -17.17 -27.45 22.89
C ARG A 116 -17.69 -26.03 22.65
N ASP A 117 -18.71 -25.64 23.39
CA ASP A 117 -19.34 -24.33 23.26
C ASP A 117 -18.37 -23.20 23.64
N PHE A 118 -17.61 -23.39 24.73
CA PHE A 118 -16.53 -22.48 25.11
C PHE A 118 -15.49 -22.29 24.00
N PHE A 119 -15.00 -23.37 23.38
CA PHE A 119 -14.00 -23.24 22.32
C PHE A 119 -14.58 -22.65 21.03
N ASN A 120 -15.86 -22.89 20.73
CA ASN A 120 -16.56 -22.24 19.62
C ASN A 120 -16.68 -20.73 19.83
N GLU A 121 -17.11 -20.30 21.02
CA GLU A 121 -17.16 -18.88 21.36
C GLU A 121 -15.78 -18.23 21.31
N LEU A 122 -14.75 -18.90 21.87
CA LEU A 122 -13.39 -18.39 21.82
C LEU A 122 -12.87 -18.29 20.39
N LEU A 123 -13.21 -19.27 19.53
CA LEU A 123 -12.86 -19.29 18.11
C LEU A 123 -13.51 -18.11 17.36
N ALA A 124 -14.75 -17.76 17.69
CA ALA A 124 -15.46 -16.61 17.11
C ALA A 124 -14.79 -15.28 17.48
N LYS A 125 -14.23 -15.16 18.69
CA LYS A 125 -13.48 -13.95 19.13
C LYS A 125 -12.14 -13.77 18.42
N VAL A 126 -11.51 -14.84 17.91
CA VAL A 126 -10.13 -14.78 17.40
C VAL A 126 -9.99 -13.79 16.24
N GLY A 127 -9.29 -12.68 16.50
CA GLY A 127 -9.00 -11.64 15.51
C GLY A 127 -10.10 -10.59 15.36
N ILE A 128 -11.13 -10.65 16.20
CA ILE A 128 -12.23 -9.68 16.26
C ILE A 128 -12.17 -8.96 17.61
N ASP A 129 -12.17 -9.72 18.70
CA ASP A 129 -12.22 -9.19 20.06
C ASP A 129 -10.94 -9.49 20.85
N LYS A 130 -10.73 -8.70 21.91
CA LYS A 130 -9.66 -8.96 22.88
C LYS A 130 -9.98 -10.23 23.68
N ILE A 131 -9.01 -11.14 23.71
CA ILE A 131 -9.05 -12.36 24.52
C ILE A 131 -8.27 -12.11 25.81
N HIS A 132 -8.92 -12.22 26.96
CA HIS A 132 -8.29 -12.06 28.28
C HIS A 132 -8.05 -13.41 28.93
N ALA A 133 -6.79 -13.87 28.95
CA ALA A 133 -6.47 -15.26 29.29
C ALA A 133 -6.91 -15.61 30.71
N LYS A 134 -6.74 -14.70 31.68
CA LYS A 134 -7.16 -14.90 33.07
C LYS A 134 -8.66 -15.20 33.18
N THR A 135 -9.50 -14.44 32.48
CA THR A 135 -10.95 -14.60 32.49
C THR A 135 -11.36 -15.90 31.81
N GLU A 136 -10.82 -16.17 30.63
CA GLU A 136 -11.17 -17.36 29.86
C GLU A 136 -10.70 -18.66 30.54
N LEU A 137 -9.54 -18.64 31.22
CA LEU A 137 -9.05 -19.78 31.99
C LEU A 137 -9.85 -20.04 33.26
N LYS A 138 -10.33 -18.98 33.94
CA LYS A 138 -11.24 -19.13 35.08
C LYS A 138 -12.54 -19.82 34.66
N ARG A 139 -13.11 -19.40 33.53
CA ARG A 139 -14.30 -20.03 32.92
C ARG A 139 -14.03 -21.48 32.50
N LEU A 140 -12.91 -21.75 31.83
CA LEU A 140 -12.56 -23.12 31.43
C LEU A 140 -12.39 -24.05 32.63
N SER A 141 -11.80 -23.55 33.72
CA SER A 141 -11.58 -24.34 34.94
C SER A 141 -12.88 -24.65 35.70
N SER A 142 -13.95 -23.87 35.52
CA SER A 142 -15.23 -24.12 36.20
C SER A 142 -15.99 -25.31 35.61
N PHE A 143 -15.58 -25.85 34.46
CA PHE A 143 -16.20 -27.06 33.88
C PHE A 143 -15.65 -28.37 34.47
N GLY A 144 -14.78 -28.30 35.48
CA GLY A 144 -14.19 -29.45 36.17
C GLY A 144 -12.88 -29.93 35.54
N LYS A 145 -12.66 -31.24 35.50
CA LYS A 145 -11.38 -31.83 35.05
C LYS A 145 -11.23 -31.73 33.53
N ILE A 146 -10.35 -30.84 33.08
CA ILE A 146 -10.11 -30.60 31.66
C ILE A 146 -8.94 -31.45 31.13
N LYS A 147 -9.19 -32.24 30.07
CA LYS A 147 -8.13 -33.00 29.38
C LYS A 147 -7.13 -32.05 28.73
N ARG A 148 -5.82 -32.33 28.93
CA ARG A 148 -4.69 -31.55 28.40
C ARG A 148 -4.77 -30.04 28.76
N TYR A 149 -5.23 -29.73 29.97
CA TYR A 149 -5.43 -28.36 30.44
C TYR A 149 -4.21 -27.45 30.21
N ASN A 150 -2.99 -27.92 30.51
CA ASN A 150 -1.78 -27.11 30.31
C ASN A 150 -1.55 -26.67 28.84
N ASN A 151 -1.91 -27.51 27.87
CA ASN A 151 -1.82 -27.16 26.45
C ASN A 151 -2.88 -26.13 26.05
N LYS A 152 -4.10 -26.27 26.59
CA LYS A 152 -5.19 -25.30 26.44
C LYS A 152 -4.80 -23.96 27.06
N LYS A 153 -4.27 -23.96 28.28
CA LYS A 153 -3.72 -22.81 28.97
C LYS A 153 -2.67 -22.06 28.15
N LYS A 154 -1.64 -22.75 27.67
CA LYS A 154 -0.60 -22.14 26.81
C LYS A 154 -1.20 -21.51 25.56
N THR A 155 -2.20 -22.16 24.95
CA THR A 155 -2.85 -21.65 23.73
C THR A 155 -3.69 -20.41 24.00
N ILE A 156 -4.42 -20.36 25.11
CA ILE A 156 -5.22 -19.19 25.51
C ILE A 156 -4.32 -17.99 25.83
N HIS A 157 -3.21 -18.17 26.54
CA HIS A 157 -2.21 -17.11 26.71
C HIS A 157 -1.62 -16.64 25.38
N LYS A 158 -1.36 -17.57 24.46
CA LYS A 158 -0.87 -17.21 23.13
C LYS A 158 -1.88 -16.38 22.34
N LEU A 159 -3.18 -16.64 22.50
CA LEU A 159 -4.24 -15.84 21.90
C LEU A 159 -4.32 -14.44 22.50
N GLU A 160 -4.12 -14.30 23.82
CA GLU A 160 -4.01 -12.99 24.47
C GLU A 160 -2.81 -12.17 23.96
N GLU A 161 -1.64 -12.79 23.76
CA GLU A 161 -0.51 -12.13 23.10
C GLU A 161 -0.87 -11.64 21.68
N CYS A 162 -1.68 -12.42 20.95
CA CYS A 162 -2.14 -12.08 19.61
C CYS A 162 -3.14 -10.91 19.57
N ASN A 163 -3.65 -10.44 20.72
CA ASN A 163 -4.49 -9.22 20.76
C ASN A 163 -3.76 -8.00 20.17
N LYS A 164 -2.42 -7.99 20.16
CA LYS A 164 -1.62 -6.95 19.49
C LYS A 164 -1.92 -6.84 17.99
N LEU A 165 -2.37 -7.92 17.34
CA LEU A 165 -2.77 -7.87 15.93
C LEU A 165 -4.07 -7.09 15.69
N LEU A 166 -4.82 -6.74 16.73
CA LEU A 166 -6.02 -5.90 16.62
C LEU A 166 -5.67 -4.43 16.36
N THR A 167 -4.44 -4.00 16.68
CA THR A 167 -3.96 -2.64 16.37
C THR A 167 -3.30 -2.54 15.00
N VAL A 168 -3.29 -3.64 14.23
CA VAL A 168 -2.74 -3.69 12.87
C VAL A 168 -3.87 -3.41 11.89
N ASN A 169 -3.82 -2.25 11.24
CA ASN A 169 -4.81 -1.85 10.23
C ASN A 169 -4.69 -2.68 8.95
N ASP A 170 -3.47 -3.15 8.63
CA ASP A 170 -3.22 -3.97 7.46
C ASP A 170 -2.42 -5.23 7.80
N ASN A 171 -3.12 -6.34 7.91
CA ASN A 171 -2.54 -7.68 8.14
C ASN A 171 -2.18 -8.41 6.83
N GLY A 172 -2.37 -7.77 5.67
CA GLY A 172 -1.96 -8.32 4.37
C GLY A 172 -0.44 -8.38 4.22
N SER A 173 0.02 -9.19 3.27
CA SER A 173 1.44 -9.20 2.90
C SER A 173 1.81 -7.86 2.28
N MET A 174 2.78 -7.16 2.87
CA MET A 174 3.29 -5.90 2.33
C MET A 174 3.98 -6.09 0.97
N SER A 175 4.33 -7.33 0.58
CA SER A 175 4.91 -7.63 -0.74
C SER A 175 3.99 -7.29 -1.89
N LEU A 176 2.68 -7.36 -1.65
CA LEU A 176 1.65 -7.14 -2.66
C LEU A 176 1.01 -5.74 -2.54
N LYS A 177 1.52 -4.92 -1.62
CA LYS A 177 0.99 -3.58 -1.37
C LYS A 177 1.78 -2.57 -2.16
N VAL A 178 1.07 -1.73 -2.92
CA VAL A 178 1.62 -0.57 -3.61
C VAL A 178 1.91 0.49 -2.55
N ILE A 179 3.19 0.72 -2.25
CA ILE A 179 3.64 1.70 -1.25
C ILE A 179 3.64 3.11 -1.84
N SER A 180 3.86 3.19 -3.14
CA SER A 180 3.89 4.43 -3.89
C SER A 180 3.70 4.12 -5.36
N SER A 181 3.22 5.11 -6.10
CA SER A 181 2.99 5.00 -7.54
C SER A 181 3.59 6.19 -8.25
N GLU A 182 4.05 5.96 -9.48
CA GLU A 182 4.36 6.99 -10.44
C GLU A 182 3.32 6.96 -11.55
N LYS A 183 2.88 8.14 -11.99
CA LYS A 183 2.03 8.32 -13.16
C LYS A 183 2.78 9.22 -14.14
N ILE A 184 3.11 8.66 -15.30
CA ILE A 184 3.85 9.32 -16.37
C ILE A 184 2.84 9.83 -17.39
N PHE A 185 2.88 11.13 -17.66
CA PHE A 185 2.00 11.81 -18.60
C PHE A 185 2.78 12.38 -19.76
N LYS A 186 2.33 12.06 -20.98
CA LYS A 186 2.95 12.54 -22.21
C LYS A 186 1.90 12.82 -23.27
N ILE A 187 2.10 13.88 -24.05
CA ILE A 187 1.35 14.08 -25.30
C ILE A 187 2.10 13.31 -26.40
N PRO A 188 1.43 12.42 -27.16
CA PRO A 188 2.09 11.72 -28.25
C PRO A 188 2.65 12.70 -29.30
N ASP A 189 3.92 12.50 -29.67
CA ASP A 189 4.70 13.38 -30.56
C ASP A 189 3.96 13.76 -31.85
N LYS A 190 3.15 12.84 -32.41
CA LYS A 190 2.35 13.05 -33.63
C LYS A 190 1.37 14.23 -33.55
N HIS A 191 1.04 14.68 -32.34
CA HIS A 191 0.15 15.83 -32.15
C HIS A 191 0.89 17.17 -32.30
N GLY A 192 2.22 17.18 -32.19
CA GLY A 192 3.04 18.39 -32.36
C GLY A 192 2.70 19.50 -31.36
N ILE A 193 2.33 19.12 -30.13
CA ILE A 193 1.95 20.05 -29.06
C ILE A 193 2.96 19.91 -27.94
N SER A 194 3.55 21.04 -27.55
CA SER A 194 4.38 21.17 -26.36
C SER A 194 3.60 21.92 -25.28
N ILE A 195 3.77 21.52 -24.02
CA ILE A 195 3.16 22.14 -22.84
C ILE A 195 4.32 22.61 -21.94
N SER A 196 4.22 23.81 -21.38
CA SER A 196 5.24 24.32 -20.45
C SER A 196 5.27 23.50 -19.15
N ALA A 197 6.36 23.59 -18.41
CA ALA A 197 6.48 22.92 -17.12
C ALA A 197 5.39 23.38 -16.12
N GLU A 198 5.05 24.67 -16.13
CA GLU A 198 4.02 25.24 -15.27
C GLU A 198 2.63 24.71 -15.60
N ASP A 199 2.29 24.60 -16.88
CA ASP A 199 0.98 24.10 -17.32
C ASP A 199 0.86 22.60 -17.12
N TRP A 200 1.95 21.85 -17.30
CA TRP A 200 2.01 20.45 -16.87
C TRP A 200 1.74 20.34 -15.37
N ASN A 201 2.46 21.08 -14.53
CA ASN A 201 2.26 21.03 -13.08
C ASN A 201 0.82 21.37 -12.69
N ARG A 202 0.23 22.41 -13.30
CA ARG A 202 -1.17 22.79 -13.06
C ARG A 202 -2.16 21.67 -13.44
N LEU A 203 -1.96 21.06 -14.60
CA LEU A 203 -2.80 19.96 -15.06
C LEU A 203 -2.70 18.74 -14.13
N ILE A 204 -1.48 18.41 -13.68
CA ILE A 204 -1.23 17.29 -12.78
C ILE A 204 -1.78 17.55 -11.39
N ASP A 205 -1.63 18.77 -10.85
CA ASP A 205 -2.20 19.15 -9.57
C ASP A 205 -3.73 19.05 -9.58
N GLN A 206 -4.38 19.55 -10.64
CA GLN A 206 -5.84 19.38 -10.82
C GLN A 206 -6.26 17.91 -10.92
N PHE A 207 -5.50 17.09 -11.65
CA PHE A 207 -5.72 15.66 -11.76
C PHE A 207 -5.62 14.97 -10.39
N HIS A 208 -4.55 15.27 -9.65
CA HIS A 208 -4.31 14.70 -8.33
C HIS A 208 -5.42 15.08 -7.35
N ASN A 209 -5.72 16.38 -7.23
CA ASN A 209 -6.75 16.87 -6.31
C ASN A 209 -8.15 16.34 -6.64
N LYS A 210 -8.44 16.06 -7.91
CA LYS A 210 -9.74 15.51 -8.32
C LYS A 210 -9.89 14.02 -8.04
N PHE A 211 -8.81 13.25 -8.19
CA PHE A 211 -8.91 11.78 -8.23
C PHE A 211 -8.16 11.07 -7.11
N TYR A 212 -7.22 11.75 -6.44
CA TYR A 212 -6.28 11.15 -5.49
C TYR A 212 -6.06 12.03 -4.24
N SER A 213 -7.01 12.91 -3.89
CA SER A 213 -6.88 13.85 -2.75
C SER A 213 -6.63 13.17 -1.39
N ASP A 214 -6.99 11.89 -1.25
CA ASP A 214 -6.72 11.11 -0.03
C ASP A 214 -5.28 10.57 0.04
N TYR A 215 -4.50 10.73 -1.03
CA TYR A 215 -3.13 10.22 -1.16
C TYR A 215 -2.16 11.38 -1.27
N ASP A 216 -1.02 11.33 -0.59
CA ASP A 216 -0.06 12.43 -0.69
C ASP A 216 0.62 12.47 -2.06
N ALA A 217 0.60 13.62 -2.72
CA ALA A 217 1.52 13.93 -3.81
C ALA A 217 2.92 14.17 -3.25
N TYR A 218 3.87 13.31 -3.60
CA TYR A 218 5.27 13.50 -3.20
C TYR A 218 5.92 14.62 -4.03
N TYR A 219 5.79 14.56 -5.35
CA TYR A 219 6.25 15.59 -6.29
C TYR A 219 5.67 15.38 -7.69
N THR A 220 5.89 16.37 -8.56
CA THR A 220 5.74 16.26 -10.01
C THR A 220 7.06 16.68 -10.67
N ALA A 221 7.72 15.77 -11.39
CA ALA A 221 8.94 16.06 -12.14
C ALA A 221 8.59 16.28 -13.61
N ILE A 222 9.01 17.39 -14.20
CA ILE A 222 8.87 17.67 -15.62
C ILE A 222 10.24 17.51 -16.27
N HIS A 223 10.35 16.55 -17.18
CA HIS A 223 11.59 16.28 -17.92
C HIS A 223 11.56 17.00 -19.27
N LEU A 224 12.56 17.86 -19.46
CA LEU A 224 12.82 18.63 -20.68
C LEU A 224 14.11 18.16 -21.38
N ASP A 225 14.76 17.14 -20.84
CA ASP A 225 16.07 16.67 -21.24
C ASP A 225 16.07 15.38 -22.08
N GLU A 226 14.92 14.72 -22.24
CA GLU A 226 14.78 13.61 -23.18
C GLU A 226 14.42 14.10 -24.59
N LYS A 227 13.47 15.05 -24.66
CA LYS A 227 13.04 15.72 -25.88
C LYS A 227 12.47 17.08 -25.53
N ALA A 228 13.26 18.14 -25.70
CA ALA A 228 12.88 19.50 -25.29
C ALA A 228 11.58 19.98 -25.93
N GLU A 229 11.29 19.57 -27.18
CA GLU A 229 10.07 19.95 -27.89
C GLU A 229 8.84 19.12 -27.47
N ASN A 230 9.01 18.09 -26.64
CA ASN A 230 7.91 17.29 -26.09
C ASN A 230 8.18 16.87 -24.63
N PRO A 231 8.11 17.81 -23.69
CA PRO A 231 8.28 17.52 -22.29
C PRO A 231 7.16 16.63 -21.75
N HIS A 232 7.48 15.86 -20.72
CA HIS A 232 6.54 14.94 -20.09
C HIS A 232 6.67 15.01 -18.57
N ALA A 233 5.59 14.61 -17.88
CA ALA A 233 5.46 14.77 -16.44
C ALA A 233 5.46 13.41 -15.74
N HIS A 234 6.26 13.27 -14.70
CA HIS A 234 6.26 12.16 -13.76
C HIS A 234 5.63 12.63 -12.45
N HIS A 235 4.42 12.16 -12.17
CA HIS A 235 3.72 12.46 -10.93
C HIS A 235 3.89 11.33 -9.93
N ARG A 236 4.55 11.63 -8.81
CA ARG A 236 4.83 10.67 -7.76
C ARG A 236 3.85 10.84 -6.62
N LEU A 237 3.17 9.76 -6.22
CA LEU A 237 2.22 9.75 -5.11
C LEU A 237 2.40 8.58 -4.16
N SER A 238 1.98 8.78 -2.92
CA SER A 238 1.90 7.73 -1.91
C SER A 238 0.81 6.71 -2.26
N GLY A 239 1.06 5.44 -1.98
CA GLY A 239 0.03 4.40 -2.02
C GLY A 239 -0.78 4.35 -0.73
N TYR A 240 -0.41 5.15 0.27
CA TYR A 240 -1.08 5.25 1.56
C TYR A 240 -2.23 6.25 1.50
N ASN A 241 -3.42 5.79 1.87
CA ASN A 241 -4.61 6.63 1.96
C ASN A 241 -4.72 7.23 3.37
N ASN A 242 -4.75 8.56 3.43
CA ASN A 242 -4.80 9.33 4.67
C ASN A 242 -6.13 9.20 5.41
N THR A 243 -7.21 8.86 4.70
CA THR A 243 -8.55 8.66 5.24
C THR A 243 -8.71 7.25 5.81
N THR A 244 -8.37 6.21 5.04
CA THR A 244 -8.51 4.80 5.49
C THR A 244 -7.35 4.32 6.35
N ARG A 245 -6.22 5.05 6.33
CA ARG A 245 -4.96 4.72 7.02
C ARG A 245 -4.38 3.38 6.57
N GLN A 246 -4.53 3.04 5.29
CA GLN A 246 -4.09 1.78 4.67
C GLN A 246 -3.41 2.01 3.32
N PHE A 247 -2.65 1.01 2.86
CA PHE A 247 -2.15 0.95 1.49
C PHE A 247 -3.18 0.26 0.59
N ASP A 248 -4.09 1.05 0.04
CA ASP A 248 -5.28 0.59 -0.69
C ASP A 248 -5.44 1.24 -2.08
N LEU A 249 -4.39 1.90 -2.60
CA LEU A 249 -4.40 2.56 -3.91
C LEU A 249 -5.00 1.69 -5.05
N PRO A 250 -4.69 0.38 -5.19
CA PRO A 250 -5.33 -0.45 -6.22
C PRO A 250 -6.84 -0.60 -6.07
N ASP A 251 -7.35 -0.70 -4.83
CA ASP A 251 -8.79 -0.76 -4.57
C ASP A 251 -9.45 0.58 -4.93
N HIS A 252 -8.78 1.70 -4.63
CA HIS A 252 -9.23 3.03 -5.00
C HIS A 252 -9.28 3.23 -6.52
N GLU A 253 -8.24 2.83 -7.25
CA GLU A 253 -8.20 2.92 -8.71
C GLU A 253 -9.29 2.09 -9.38
N LEU A 254 -9.55 0.88 -8.87
CA LEU A 254 -10.66 0.05 -9.33
C LEU A 254 -12.02 0.73 -9.12
N ASN A 255 -12.22 1.35 -7.94
CA ASN A 255 -13.43 2.09 -7.64
C ASN A 255 -13.56 3.37 -8.47
N LEU A 256 -12.45 4.01 -8.81
CA LEU A 256 -12.45 5.15 -9.71
C LEU A 256 -12.90 4.74 -11.12
N VAL A 257 -12.42 3.61 -11.63
CA VAL A 257 -12.89 3.03 -12.92
C VAL A 257 -14.40 2.76 -12.86
N ARG A 258 -14.88 2.07 -11.81
CA ARG A 258 -16.32 1.83 -11.61
C ARG A 258 -17.15 3.11 -11.69
N LYS A 259 -16.69 4.16 -11.01
CA LYS A 259 -17.35 5.47 -10.98
C LYS A 259 -17.33 6.17 -12.33
N LEU A 260 -16.17 6.24 -12.99
CA LEU A 260 -16.00 6.94 -14.27
C LEU A 260 -16.76 6.26 -15.42
N TYR A 261 -16.88 4.93 -15.40
CA TYR A 261 -17.65 4.18 -16.39
C TYR A 261 -19.12 3.97 -16.00
N ASN A 262 -19.57 4.51 -14.86
CA ASN A 262 -20.91 4.28 -14.30
C ASN A 262 -21.29 2.78 -14.21
N LYS A 263 -20.33 1.95 -13.79
CA LYS A 263 -20.48 0.50 -13.62
C LYS A 263 -20.13 0.12 -12.17
N PRO A 264 -21.01 0.40 -11.19
CA PRO A 264 -20.72 0.11 -9.78
C PRO A 264 -20.46 -1.38 -9.53
N ASP A 265 -21.14 -2.25 -10.26
CA ASP A 265 -21.03 -3.71 -10.11
C ASP A 265 -19.90 -4.35 -10.93
N LEU A 266 -19.03 -3.55 -11.56
CA LEU A 266 -17.88 -4.08 -12.31
C LEU A 266 -17.05 -4.99 -11.40
N PHE A 267 -16.79 -6.22 -11.86
CA PHE A 267 -16.18 -7.30 -11.07
C PHE A 267 -16.94 -7.67 -9.80
N SER A 268 -18.28 -7.62 -9.82
CA SER A 268 -19.13 -7.96 -8.67
C SER A 268 -18.77 -7.18 -7.40
N SER A 269 -18.30 -5.94 -7.54
CA SER A 269 -17.87 -5.09 -6.42
C SER A 269 -16.73 -5.68 -5.58
N LYS A 270 -16.00 -6.66 -6.12
CA LYS A 270 -14.84 -7.26 -5.45
C LYS A 270 -13.74 -6.23 -5.21
N LYS A 271 -12.94 -6.45 -4.17
CA LYS A 271 -11.65 -5.76 -3.99
C LYS A 271 -10.67 -6.24 -5.04
N TRP A 272 -9.68 -5.41 -5.39
CA TRP A 272 -8.58 -5.73 -6.29
C TRP A 272 -7.90 -7.06 -5.92
N SER A 273 -7.60 -7.24 -4.64
CA SER A 273 -6.99 -8.48 -4.11
C SER A 273 -7.85 -9.75 -4.22
N LYS A 274 -9.10 -9.63 -4.68
CA LYS A 274 -10.05 -10.73 -4.87
C LYS A 274 -10.40 -10.97 -6.34
N LEU A 275 -9.81 -10.19 -7.25
CA LEU A 275 -9.92 -10.44 -8.68
C LEU A 275 -9.09 -11.68 -9.04
N SER A 276 -9.64 -12.50 -9.92
CA SER A 276 -8.92 -13.59 -10.58
C SER A 276 -7.94 -13.03 -11.63
N PRO A 277 -6.91 -13.79 -12.03
CA PRO A 277 -6.01 -13.39 -13.11
C PRO A 277 -6.77 -12.98 -14.39
N ASP A 278 -7.77 -13.76 -14.79
CA ASP A 278 -8.60 -13.51 -15.98
C ASP A 278 -9.39 -12.19 -15.88
N GLU A 279 -9.78 -11.78 -14.67
CA GLU A 279 -10.45 -10.49 -14.42
C GLU A 279 -9.48 -9.29 -14.50
N VAL A 280 -8.17 -9.51 -14.42
CA VAL A 280 -7.14 -8.46 -14.43
C VAL A 280 -6.54 -8.25 -15.84
N GLU A 281 -6.60 -9.25 -16.71
CA GLU A 281 -6.01 -9.21 -18.07
C GLU A 281 -6.93 -8.64 -19.17
N GLN A 282 -8.21 -8.35 -18.88
CA GLN A 282 -9.19 -7.77 -19.82
C GLN A 282 -9.27 -6.24 -19.74
#